data_AF-A0A8H7PUS6-F1
#
_entry.id   AF-A0A8H7PUS6-F1
#
_cell.length_a   1.000
_cell.length_b   1.000
_cell.length_c   1.000
_cell.angle_alpha   90.00
_cell.angle_beta   90.00
_cell.angle_gamma   90.00
#
_symmetry.space_group_name_H-M   'P 1'
#
loop_
_entity.id
_entity.type
_entity.pdbx_description
1 polymer ?
#
loop_
_entity_poly.entity_id
_entity_poly.type
_entity_poly.pdbx_seq_one_letter_code
_entity_poly.pdbx_strand_id
1 'polypeptide(L)'
;MSGFLAPTSKNLFKFLSVDSELFPLLGIYGVTFGVAGYMLGQKAHDIHPEKNVRMAAKDSHPWQSNDPNATFKYKFHKFGDPNGQTLLAPGAMTEHTVQVHASKDSIPKQLWA
;
A
#
# COMPACT_ATOMS: atom_id res chain seq x y z
N MET A 1 32.37 -22.43 -20.77
CA MET A 1 32.27 -21.04 -20.28
C MET A 1 31.05 -20.43 -20.94
N SER A 2 29.93 -20.34 -20.21
CA SER A 2 28.65 -19.82 -20.69
C SER A 2 28.76 -18.31 -20.90
N GLY A 3 28.65 -17.86 -22.15
CA GLY A 3 28.68 -16.46 -22.51
C GLY A 3 27.49 -15.72 -21.91
N PHE A 4 27.77 -14.74 -21.05
CA PHE A 4 26.82 -13.70 -20.67
C PHE A 4 26.43 -12.93 -21.93
N LEU A 5 25.19 -13.07 -22.38
CA LEU A 5 24.59 -12.19 -23.38
C LEU A 5 24.44 -10.81 -22.74
N ALA A 6 25.47 -9.97 -22.87
CA ALA A 6 25.34 -8.55 -22.61
C ALA A 6 24.32 -7.97 -23.60
N PRO A 7 23.27 -7.26 -23.15
CA PRO A 7 22.38 -6.57 -24.07
C PRO A 7 23.17 -5.42 -24.69
N THR A 8 23.61 -5.61 -25.93
CA THR A 8 24.05 -4.52 -26.79
C THR A 8 22.92 -3.49 -26.84
N SER A 9 23.24 -2.21 -26.63
CA SER A 9 22.25 -1.13 -26.68
C SER A 9 21.64 -1.06 -28.08
N LYS A 10 20.52 -1.75 -28.28
CA LYS A 10 19.78 -1.73 -29.54
C LYS A 10 18.97 -0.44 -29.57
N ASN A 11 19.27 0.40 -30.55
CA ASN A 11 18.48 1.61 -30.81
C ASN A 11 17.03 1.18 -31.10
N LEU A 12 16.10 1.59 -30.23
CA LEU A 12 14.70 1.11 -30.22
C LEU A 12 14.02 1.33 -31.58
N PHE A 13 14.32 2.47 -32.22
CA PHE A 13 13.81 2.80 -33.56
C PHE A 13 14.34 1.86 -34.65
N LYS A 14 15.59 1.39 -34.53
CA LYS A 14 16.19 0.43 -35.46
C LYS A 14 15.65 -0.98 -35.26
N PHE A 15 15.25 -1.32 -34.03
CA PHE A 15 14.59 -2.58 -33.71
C PHE A 15 13.17 -2.63 -34.29
N LEU A 16 12.43 -1.52 -34.21
CA LEU A 16 11.09 -1.39 -34.79
C LEU A 16 11.06 -1.39 -36.32
N SER A 17 12.15 -0.98 -36.98
CA SER A 17 12.21 -0.89 -38.44
C SER A 17 12.67 -2.18 -39.14
N VAL A 18 13.25 -3.13 -38.42
CA VAL A 18 13.91 -4.30 -39.03
C VAL A 18 13.02 -5.54 -39.05
N ASP A 19 12.22 -5.76 -38.00
CA ASP A 19 11.39 -6.97 -37.86
C ASP A 19 9.89 -6.65 -37.92
N SER A 20 9.27 -6.90 -39.07
CA SER A 20 7.83 -6.67 -39.28
C SER A 20 6.93 -7.63 -38.49
N GLU A 21 7.44 -8.78 -38.07
CA GLU A 21 6.76 -9.74 -37.19
C GLU A 21 6.58 -9.22 -35.76
N LEU A 22 7.29 -8.15 -35.40
CA LEU A 22 7.23 -7.56 -34.07
C LEU A 22 5.97 -6.69 -33.89
N PHE A 23 5.38 -6.17 -34.97
CA PHE A 23 4.21 -5.27 -34.90
C PHE A 23 2.97 -5.94 -34.28
N PRO A 24 2.58 -7.17 -34.66
CA PRO A 24 1.50 -7.89 -33.98
C PRO A 24 1.76 -8.09 -32.49
N LEU A 25 2.99 -8.46 -32.12
CA LEU A 25 3.38 -8.66 -30.72
C LEU A 25 3.29 -7.36 -29.92
N LEU A 26 3.76 -6.25 -30.50
CA LEU A 26 3.64 -4.91 -29.92
C LEU A 26 2.18 -4.48 -29.75
N GLY A 27 1.32 -4.82 -30.71
CA GLY A 27 -0.12 -4.59 -30.61
C GLY A 27 -0.73 -5.32 -29.40
N ILE A 28 -0.42 -6.60 -29.23
CA ILE A 28 -0.92 -7.41 -28.10
C ILE A 28 -0.41 -6.86 -26.77
N TYR A 29 0.87 -6.51 -26.68
CA TYR A 29 1.44 -5.91 -25.46
C TYR A 29 0.84 -4.53 -25.17
N GLY A 30 0.67 -3.69 -26.19
CA GLY A 30 0.03 -2.38 -26.06
C GLY A 30 -1.40 -2.50 -25.52
N VAL A 31 -2.17 -3.48 -26.01
CA VAL A 31 -3.52 -3.74 -25.51
C VAL A 31 -3.51 -4.28 -24.08
N THR A 32 -2.67 -5.26 -23.76
CA THR A 32 -2.62 -5.84 -22.40
C THR A 32 -2.17 -4.81 -21.37
N PHE A 33 -1.08 -4.08 -21.63
CA PHE A 33 -0.61 -3.03 -20.72
C PHE A 33 -1.55 -1.82 -20.69
N GLY A 34 -2.18 -1.48 -21.82
CA GLY A 34 -3.17 -0.41 -21.88
C GLY A 34 -4.40 -0.73 -21.04
N VAL A 35 -4.98 -1.93 -21.18
CA VAL A 35 -6.14 -2.38 -20.38
C VAL A 35 -5.77 -2.52 -18.91
N ALA A 36 -4.65 -3.15 -18.59
CA ALA A 36 -4.19 -3.29 -17.21
C ALA A 36 -3.95 -1.93 -16.55
N GLY A 37 -3.28 -1.00 -17.26
CA GLY A 37 -3.07 0.36 -16.81
C GLY A 37 -4.38 1.14 -16.64
N TYR A 38 -5.33 0.99 -17.56
CA TYR A 38 -6.66 1.59 -17.46
C TYR A 38 -7.43 1.11 -16.23
N MET A 39 -7.46 -0.20 -15.99
CA MET A 39 -8.12 -0.78 -14.80
C MET A 39 -7.43 -0.37 -13.50
N LEU A 40 -6.09 -0.31 -13.49
CA LEU A 40 -5.33 0.15 -12.33
C LEU A 40 -5.62 1.63 -12.04
N GLY A 41 -5.68 2.48 -13.08
CA GLY A 41 -6.05 3.88 -12.96
C GLY A 41 -7.48 4.09 -12.50
N GLN A 42 -8.44 3.32 -13.02
CA GLN A 42 -9.82 3.36 -12.55
C GLN A 42 -9.97 2.97 -11.09
N LYS A 43 -9.21 1.97 -10.61
CA LYS A 43 -9.19 1.62 -9.18
C LYS A 43 -8.71 2.76 -8.29
N ALA A 44 -7.84 3.64 -8.79
CA ALA A 44 -7.44 4.85 -8.05
C ALA A 44 -8.57 5.90 -7.98
N HIS A 45 -9.56 5.85 -8.88
CA HIS A 45 -10.68 6.78 -8.95
C HIS A 45 -12.00 6.25 -8.38
N ASP A 46 -12.08 4.94 -8.09
CA ASP A 46 -13.23 4.34 -7.41
C ASP A 46 -13.19 4.67 -5.91
N ILE A 47 -13.54 5.93 -5.61
CA ILE A 47 -13.56 6.49 -4.25
C ILE A 47 -14.86 6.08 -3.58
N HIS A 48 -14.95 4.80 -3.19
CA HIS A 48 -15.94 4.40 -2.21
C HIS A 48 -15.44 4.80 -0.81
N PRO A 49 -16.13 5.69 -0.09
CA PRO A 49 -15.71 6.13 1.24
C PRO A 49 -15.68 4.98 2.27
N GLU A 50 -16.42 3.90 2.01
CA GLU A 50 -16.39 2.64 2.77
C GLU A 50 -15.24 1.69 2.40
N LYS A 51 -14.47 1.89 1.33
CA LYS A 51 -13.49 0.88 0.85
C LYS A 51 -12.07 1.39 0.66
N ASN A 52 -11.85 2.71 0.62
CA ASN A 52 -10.56 3.22 0.20
C ASN A 52 -9.60 3.46 1.38
N VAL A 53 -8.65 2.53 1.58
CA VAL A 53 -7.47 2.76 2.42
C VAL A 53 -6.57 3.72 1.67
N ARG A 54 -6.64 5.01 2.01
CA ARG A 54 -5.67 5.98 1.50
C ARG A 54 -4.29 5.58 2.00
N MET A 55 -3.35 5.37 1.06
CA MET A 55 -1.93 5.38 1.37
C MET A 55 -1.64 6.73 2.05
N ALA A 56 -1.30 6.70 3.33
CA ALA A 56 -1.13 7.92 4.10
C ALA A 56 0.06 8.72 3.54
N ALA A 57 -0.23 9.89 3.00
CA ALA A 57 0.77 10.71 2.28
C ALA A 57 1.86 11.29 3.21
N LYS A 58 1.61 11.33 4.52
CA LYS A 58 2.52 11.91 5.52
C LYS A 58 2.97 10.92 6.61
N ASP A 59 2.19 9.87 6.88
CA ASP A 59 2.47 8.91 7.95
C ASP A 59 2.66 7.50 7.37
N SER A 60 3.89 6.99 7.41
CA SER A 60 4.20 5.62 6.93
C SER A 60 3.55 4.51 7.77
N HIS A 61 3.00 4.85 8.94
CA HIS A 61 2.44 3.91 9.91
C HIS A 61 1.00 4.26 10.31
N PRO A 62 0.04 4.19 9.38
CA PRO A 62 -1.37 4.54 9.63
C PRO A 62 -2.02 3.72 10.77
N TRP A 63 -1.51 2.53 11.07
CA TRP A 63 -2.03 1.66 12.14
C TRP A 63 -1.71 2.14 13.57
N GLN A 64 -0.75 3.06 13.74
CA GLN A 64 -0.35 3.60 15.05
C GLN A 64 -1.18 4.83 15.47
N SER A 65 -1.78 5.54 14.51
CA SER A 65 -2.47 6.78 14.81
C SER A 65 -3.86 6.55 15.38
N ASN A 66 -4.14 7.15 16.53
CA ASN A 66 -5.47 7.18 17.15
C ASN A 66 -6.28 8.43 16.79
N ASP A 67 -5.84 9.21 15.79
CA ASP A 67 -6.57 10.40 15.35
C ASP A 67 -7.97 10.03 14.82
N PRO A 68 -9.05 10.61 15.37
CA PRO A 68 -10.41 10.41 14.88
C PRO A 68 -10.68 11.12 13.54
N ASN A 69 -9.81 11.99 13.04
CA ASN A 69 -9.96 12.62 11.72
C ASN A 69 -9.01 12.03 10.66
N ALA A 70 -8.39 10.89 10.97
CA ALA A 70 -7.50 10.19 10.07
C ALA A 70 -8.22 9.72 8.80
N THR A 71 -7.71 10.13 7.63
CA THR A 71 -8.29 9.80 6.32
C THR A 71 -7.88 8.43 5.77
N PHE A 72 -7.01 7.71 6.49
CA PHE A 72 -6.49 6.38 6.11
C PHE A 72 -7.19 5.22 6.84
N LYS A 73 -8.06 5.51 7.82
CA LYS A 73 -8.77 4.46 8.58
C LYS A 73 -9.97 3.95 7.80
N TYR A 74 -10.19 2.63 7.90
CA TYR A 74 -11.41 2.01 7.41
C TYR A 74 -12.63 2.53 8.19
N LYS A 75 -13.70 2.83 7.45
CA LYS A 75 -14.97 3.34 7.94
C LYS A 75 -16.02 2.25 7.79
N PHE A 76 -16.80 2.01 8.84
CA PHE A 76 -17.81 0.96 8.85
C PHE A 76 -19.11 1.43 9.48
N HIS A 77 -20.23 0.83 9.07
CA HIS A 77 -21.53 1.11 9.67
C HIS A 77 -21.75 0.23 10.90
N LYS A 78 -22.19 0.83 11.99
CA LYS A 78 -22.53 0.09 13.20
C LYS A 78 -23.66 -0.90 12.88
N PHE A 79 -23.45 -2.19 13.18
CA PHE A 79 -24.40 -3.28 12.90
C PHE A 79 -24.74 -3.51 11.41
N GLY A 80 -23.99 -2.91 10.48
CA GLY A 80 -24.21 -3.10 9.04
C GLY A 80 -25.45 -2.37 8.48
N ASP A 81 -26.04 -1.45 9.22
CA ASP A 81 -27.12 -0.58 8.72
C ASP A 81 -26.55 0.49 7.78
N PRO A 82 -26.87 0.50 6.48
CA PRO A 82 -26.32 1.46 5.51
C PRO A 82 -26.70 2.91 5.79
N ASN A 83 -27.78 3.14 6.55
CA ASN A 83 -28.24 4.48 6.92
C ASN A 83 -27.73 4.91 8.30
N GLY A 84 -26.95 4.06 8.96
CA GLY A 84 -26.43 4.29 10.30
C GLY A 84 -25.25 5.27 10.35
N GLN A 85 -24.82 5.61 11.57
CA GLN A 85 -23.61 6.39 11.77
C GLN A 85 -22.38 5.57 11.34
N THR A 86 -21.57 6.12 10.47
CA THR A 86 -20.28 5.56 10.09
C THR A 86 -19.27 5.76 11.21
N LEU A 87 -18.70 4.67 11.71
CA LEU A 87 -17.66 4.63 12.72
C LEU A 87 -16.30 4.36 12.09
N LEU A 88 -15.24 4.79 12.77
CA LEU A 88 -13.86 4.54 12.37
C LEU A 88 -13.33 3.29 13.05
N ALA A 89 -12.51 2.52 12.33
CA ALA A 89 -11.80 1.38 12.91
C ALA A 89 -10.88 1.84 14.06
N PRO A 90 -10.84 1.11 15.19
CA PRO A 90 -9.86 1.36 16.24
C PRO A 90 -8.43 1.14 15.71
N GLY A 91 -7.45 1.78 16.33
CA GLY A 91 -6.04 1.55 16.02
C GLY A 91 -5.65 0.09 16.29
N ALA A 92 -4.67 -0.43 15.54
CA ALA A 92 -4.22 -1.82 15.70
C ALA A 92 -3.34 -2.02 16.94
N MET A 93 -2.82 -0.94 17.51
CA MET A 93 -1.94 -0.96 18.69
C MET A 93 -2.78 -0.84 19.97
N THR A 94 -2.71 -1.86 20.82
CA THR A 94 -3.25 -1.83 22.18
C THR A 94 -2.09 -1.71 23.16
N GLU A 95 -1.95 -0.55 23.79
CA GLU A 95 -0.95 -0.32 24.84
C GLU A 95 -1.58 -0.57 26.21
N HIS A 96 -0.94 -1.42 27.02
CA HIS A 96 -1.33 -1.68 28.39
C HIS A 96 -0.22 -1.24 29.33
N THR A 97 -0.41 -0.12 30.01
CA THR A 97 0.52 0.36 31.03
C THR A 97 0.16 -0.26 32.37
N VAL A 98 1.05 -1.08 32.92
CA VAL A 98 0.90 -1.64 34.27
C VAL A 98 1.85 -0.89 35.20
N GLN A 99 1.29 -0.26 36.23
CA GLN A 99 2.11 0.32 37.30
C GLN A 99 2.51 -0.79 38.27
N VAL A 100 3.82 -1.07 38.34
CA VAL A 100 4.38 -2.03 39.28
C VAL A 100 4.97 -1.27 40.45
N HIS A 101 4.36 -1.40 41.64
CA HIS A 101 4.97 -0.93 42.88
C HIS A 101 6.00 -1.99 43.35
N ALA A 102 7.24 -1.86 42.90
CA ALA A 102 8.35 -2.70 43.31
C ALA A 102 9.23 -1.98 44.35
N SER A 103 9.66 -2.72 45.38
CA SER A 103 10.67 -2.20 46.32
C SER A 103 12.00 -2.01 45.59
N LYS A 104 12.73 -0.94 45.93
CA LYS A 104 13.99 -0.53 45.29
C LYS A 104 15.03 -1.65 45.21
N ASP A 105 14.99 -2.59 46.15
CA ASP A 105 15.92 -3.73 46.22
C ASP A 105 15.63 -4.84 45.20
N SER A 106 14.44 -4.86 44.61
CA SER A 106 13.98 -5.91 43.68
C SER A 106 14.16 -5.55 42.19
N ILE A 107 14.56 -4.31 41.88
CA ILE A 107 14.70 -3.86 40.49
C ILE A 107 16.17 -3.98 40.06
N PRO A 108 16.49 -4.76 39.02
CA PRO A 108 17.86 -4.88 38.53
C PRO A 108 18.40 -3.52 38.07
N LYS A 109 19.64 -3.20 38.46
CA LYS A 109 20.31 -1.89 38.21
C LYS A 109 20.32 -1.45 36.74
N GLN A 110 20.10 -2.37 35.80
CA GLN A 110 20.06 -2.13 34.36
C GLN A 110 18.83 -1.34 33.88
N LEU A 111 17.80 -1.21 34.71
CA LEU A 111 16.55 -0.49 34.38
C LEU A 111 16.50 0.95 34.94
N TRP A 112 17.58 1.42 35.55
CA TRP A 112 17.66 2.72 36.25
C TRP A 112 18.44 3.81 35.49
N ALA A 113 18.85 3.54 34.24
CA ALA A 113 19.64 4.44 33.41
C ALA A 113 18.76 5.30 32.48
#